data_AF-A0A950YTA9-F1
#
_entry.id   AF-A0A950YTA9-F1
#
_cell.length_a   1.000
_cell.length_b   1.000
_cell.length_c   1.000
_cell.angle_alpha   90.00
_cell.angle_beta   90.00
_cell.angle_gamma   90.00
#
_symmetry.space_group_name_H-M   'P 1'
#
loop_
_entity.id
_entity.type
_entity.pdbx_description
1 polymer ?
#
loop_
_entity_poly.entity_id
_entity_poly.type
_entity_poly.pdbx_seq_one_letter_code
_entity_poly.pdbx_strand_id
1 'polypeptide(L)'
;MSCALVLLLAVPSSAGAHAVLETTTPPWGAVVGATPRQITLEYDEDVVPQYARVAVVTAGGQDLAGPVRVAGNLVVVPLRRGRAGSYTVRWKMVASNDGHVTEGAFSFGVRAKPLPPAAASGVGVPVAPELLAWLQFLGVVLAGGTLTFRALVSAPAARVLGDSGARDAPLAIWVGVAGATLALHAGLFAFLVGAYPIVGGGLLNVVNTQIIPIRVGTHLGQAWTLMTFAWLGVLALLVGAWVAPRKREVLLASAGIASLGIAFGISWASHPASRGTLALMADYAHLVAGALWVGGVVALAILAGVVRPLSRSAREALIRACLLRFSNLAVPSVLVLALAGSYIAVRELPAPSALLTSGYGITLLAKAIVFTGAVALGGYHQRSVVPRIEAGAPVASIRRTLALEVGLLLLALALAATLSQSAPPR
;
A
#
# COMPACT_ATOMS: atom_id res chain seq x y z
N MET A 1 6.19 1.42 -36.86
CA MET A 1 7.66 1.44 -36.67
C MET A 1 7.93 2.46 -35.58
N SER A 2 8.36 2.17 -34.36
CA SER A 2 8.85 0.93 -33.76
C SER A 2 8.50 1.00 -32.26
N CYS A 3 7.87 -0.05 -31.74
CA CYS A 3 7.76 -0.28 -30.30
C CYS A 3 9.13 -0.76 -29.81
N ALA A 4 9.77 0.00 -28.92
CA ALA A 4 10.93 -0.47 -28.19
C ALA A 4 10.64 -0.27 -26.69
N LEU A 5 9.91 -1.24 -26.14
CA LEU A 5 9.81 -1.43 -24.69
C LEU A 5 11.14 -2.06 -24.26
N VAL A 6 12.05 -1.27 -23.70
CA VAL A 6 13.29 -1.80 -23.13
C VAL A 6 12.91 -2.49 -21.82
N LEU A 7 12.86 -3.82 -21.85
CA LEU A 7 12.95 -4.66 -20.65
C LEU A 7 14.33 -4.42 -20.03
N LEU A 8 14.40 -3.61 -18.97
CA LEU A 8 15.52 -3.69 -18.05
C LEU A 8 15.31 -4.92 -17.17
N LEU A 9 16.12 -5.94 -17.45
CA LEU A 9 16.33 -7.12 -16.61
C LEU A 9 16.83 -6.66 -15.25
N ALA A 10 15.94 -6.61 -14.27
CA ALA A 10 16.32 -6.45 -12.87
C ALA A 10 16.95 -7.76 -12.39
N VAL A 11 18.21 -7.66 -11.95
CA VAL A 11 18.96 -8.71 -11.26
C VAL A 11 18.19 -9.08 -9.98
N PRO A 12 17.95 -10.37 -9.67
CA PRO A 12 17.24 -10.77 -8.47
C PRO A 12 18.12 -10.50 -7.24
N SER A 13 17.77 -9.51 -6.43
CA SER A 13 18.23 -9.44 -5.04
C SER A 13 17.18 -10.14 -4.17
N SER A 14 17.59 -11.26 -3.60
CA SER A 14 16.78 -12.14 -2.78
C SER A 14 16.65 -11.67 -1.34
N ALA A 15 15.40 -11.78 -0.88
CA ALA A 15 14.94 -12.18 0.45
C ALA A 15 14.98 -11.14 1.57
N GLY A 16 13.76 -10.79 1.98
CA GLY A 16 13.46 -10.17 3.23
C GLY A 16 12.67 -8.87 3.08
N ALA A 17 11.60 -8.75 3.85
CA ALA A 17 10.68 -7.65 3.81
C ALA A 17 10.47 -6.98 5.18
N HIS A 18 11.37 -7.18 6.15
CA HIS A 18 11.49 -6.52 7.44
C HIS A 18 12.77 -7.01 8.12
N ALA A 19 13.68 -6.13 8.57
CA ALA A 19 14.77 -6.52 9.47
C ALA A 19 14.20 -6.90 10.85
N VAL A 20 13.65 -8.11 11.00
CA VAL A 20 13.18 -8.63 12.28
C VAL A 20 14.38 -9.16 13.04
N LEU A 21 14.49 -8.72 14.28
CA LEU A 21 15.52 -9.20 15.18
C LEU A 21 15.27 -10.69 15.49
N GLU A 22 16.13 -11.57 14.97
CA GLU A 22 16.01 -13.02 15.14
C GLU A 22 16.70 -13.50 16.42
N THR A 23 17.94 -13.06 16.62
CA THR A 23 18.73 -13.49 17.78
C THR A 23 19.47 -12.32 18.41
N THR A 24 19.72 -12.43 19.71
CA THR A 24 20.59 -11.50 20.42
C THR A 24 21.56 -12.24 21.32
N THR A 25 22.75 -11.67 21.45
CA THR A 25 23.69 -12.05 22.51
C THR A 25 24.01 -10.82 23.35
N PRO A 26 23.67 -10.80 24.66
CA PRO A 26 22.95 -11.83 25.40
C PRO A 26 21.50 -12.05 24.94
N PRO A 27 20.91 -13.23 25.18
CA PRO A 27 19.48 -13.47 24.93
C PRO A 27 18.58 -12.55 25.77
N TRP A 28 17.36 -12.29 25.30
CA TRP A 28 16.39 -11.46 26.03
C TRP A 28 16.08 -12.08 27.39
N GLY A 29 16.14 -11.28 28.46
CA GLY A 29 15.93 -11.74 29.83
C GLY A 29 17.10 -12.51 30.46
N ALA A 30 18.22 -12.68 29.75
CA ALA A 30 19.37 -13.42 30.28
C ALA A 30 19.98 -12.76 31.52
N VAL A 31 20.51 -13.58 32.44
CA VAL A 31 21.33 -13.13 33.57
C VAL A 31 22.76 -13.59 33.33
N VAL A 32 23.69 -12.65 33.17
CA VAL A 32 25.11 -12.91 32.91
C VAL A 32 25.98 -12.61 34.12
N GLY A 33 27.08 -13.36 34.28
CA GLY A 33 28.00 -13.21 35.42
C GLY A 33 28.85 -11.93 35.40
N ALA A 34 29.04 -11.33 34.22
CA ALA A 34 29.77 -10.08 34.04
C ALA A 34 29.21 -9.31 32.84
N THR A 35 29.46 -7.99 32.79
CA THR A 35 29.08 -7.17 31.64
C THR A 35 29.74 -7.71 30.36
N PRO A 36 28.97 -8.04 29.31
CA PRO A 36 29.52 -8.48 28.04
C PRO A 36 30.47 -7.42 27.45
N ARG A 37 31.45 -7.85 26.66
CA ARG A 37 32.31 -6.90 25.92
C ARG A 37 31.58 -6.24 24.75
N GLN A 38 30.54 -6.90 24.24
CA GLN A 38 29.71 -6.43 23.15
C GLN A 38 28.32 -7.05 23.25
N ILE A 39 27.36 -6.43 22.58
CA ILE A 39 26.05 -7.00 22.29
C ILE A 39 25.99 -7.26 20.78
N THR A 40 25.40 -8.37 20.40
CA THR A 40 25.08 -8.66 19.00
C THR A 40 23.58 -8.76 18.81
N LEU A 41 23.12 -8.21 17.69
CA LEU A 41 21.75 -8.27 17.22
C LEU A 41 21.83 -8.83 15.80
N GLU A 42 21.27 -10.02 15.59
CA GLU A 42 21.23 -10.69 14.30
C GLU A 42 19.83 -10.57 13.73
N TYR A 43 19.76 -10.08 12.51
CA TYR A 43 18.53 -9.88 11.77
C TYR A 43 18.43 -10.95 10.69
N ASP A 44 17.22 -11.16 10.20
CA ASP A 44 16.93 -11.91 8.98
C ASP A 44 17.38 -11.19 7.70
N GLU A 45 17.73 -9.91 7.80
CA GLU A 45 18.00 -9.01 6.67
C GLU A 45 19.14 -8.04 6.93
N ASP A 46 19.76 -7.59 5.85
CA ASP A 46 20.83 -6.59 5.91
C ASP A 46 20.33 -5.26 6.48
N VAL A 47 21.08 -4.72 7.44
CA VAL A 47 20.78 -3.44 8.09
C VAL A 47 21.55 -2.32 7.41
N VAL A 48 20.91 -1.18 7.16
CA VAL A 48 21.59 0.01 6.62
C VAL A 48 22.48 0.62 7.71
N PRO A 49 23.83 0.59 7.58
CA PRO A 49 24.74 0.96 8.68
C PRO A 49 24.54 2.39 9.19
N GLN A 50 24.22 3.33 8.28
CA GLN A 50 24.04 4.75 8.61
C GLN A 50 22.85 5.01 9.55
N TYR A 51 21.86 4.14 9.55
CA TYR A 51 20.62 4.27 10.33
C TYR A 51 20.54 3.33 11.52
N ALA A 52 21.56 2.50 11.73
CA ALA A 52 21.64 1.67 12.90
C ALA A 52 21.87 2.52 14.16
N ARG A 53 20.96 2.40 15.13
CA ARG A 53 21.03 3.06 16.43
C ARG A 53 20.81 2.02 17.50
N VAL A 54 21.74 1.94 18.46
CA VAL A 54 21.60 1.10 19.63
C VAL A 54 22.04 1.89 20.86
N ALA A 55 21.20 1.91 21.88
CA ALA A 55 21.51 2.42 23.19
C ALA A 55 21.42 1.29 24.21
N VAL A 56 22.33 1.26 25.18
CA VAL A 56 22.38 0.24 26.22
C VAL A 56 22.37 0.94 27.56
N VAL A 57 21.16 1.10 28.09
CA VAL A 57 20.87 1.97 29.23
C VAL A 57 20.80 1.14 30.51
N THR A 58 21.59 1.53 31.52
CA THR A 58 21.53 0.94 32.87
C THR A 58 20.32 1.44 33.65
N ALA A 59 19.97 0.77 34.75
CA ALA A 59 18.94 1.25 35.69
C ALA A 59 19.19 2.68 36.21
N GLY A 60 20.45 3.14 36.24
CA GLY A 60 20.82 4.51 36.61
C GLY A 60 20.73 5.53 35.46
N GLY A 61 20.19 5.16 34.29
CA GLY A 61 20.02 6.03 33.13
C GLY A 61 21.27 6.24 32.28
N GLN A 62 22.41 5.63 32.65
CA GLN A 62 23.66 5.75 31.88
C GLN A 62 23.63 4.85 30.64
N ASP A 63 23.88 5.43 29.46
CA ASP A 63 24.13 4.69 28.22
C ASP A 63 25.59 4.23 28.13
N LEU A 64 25.78 2.93 27.95
CA LEU A 64 27.08 2.27 27.88
C LEU A 64 27.43 1.76 26.47
N ALA A 65 26.55 1.94 25.49
CA ALA A 65 26.82 1.58 24.11
C ALA A 65 28.07 2.29 23.57
N GLY A 66 28.85 1.56 22.78
CA GLY A 66 29.94 2.07 21.95
C GLY A 66 29.50 2.24 20.48
N PRO A 67 30.44 2.53 19.57
CA PRO A 67 30.13 2.72 18.16
C PRO A 67 29.50 1.48 17.53
N VAL A 68 28.31 1.64 16.96
CA VAL A 68 27.58 0.55 16.28
C VAL A 68 28.34 0.16 15.02
N ARG A 69 28.58 -1.14 14.84
CA ARG A 69 29.19 -1.73 13.65
C ARG A 69 28.17 -2.66 13.00
N VAL A 70 27.99 -2.54 11.70
CA VAL A 70 27.04 -3.35 10.93
C VAL A 70 27.80 -4.09 9.84
N ALA A 71 27.57 -5.40 9.74
CA ALA A 71 28.11 -6.27 8.71
C ALA A 71 26.96 -7.16 8.18
N GLY A 72 26.35 -6.74 7.07
CA GLY A 72 25.14 -7.38 6.54
C GLY A 72 23.99 -7.33 7.56
N ASN A 73 23.51 -8.49 7.95
CA ASN A 73 22.43 -8.70 8.92
C ASN A 73 22.90 -8.72 10.39
N LEU A 74 24.21 -8.60 10.65
CA LEU A 74 24.77 -8.62 12.00
C LEU A 74 25.12 -7.21 12.49
N VAL A 75 24.51 -6.80 13.58
CA VAL A 75 24.84 -5.55 14.29
C VAL A 75 25.62 -5.86 15.55
N VAL A 76 26.83 -5.33 15.65
CA VAL A 76 27.73 -5.49 16.80
C VAL A 76 27.92 -4.16 17.51
N VAL A 77 27.65 -4.14 18.81
CA VAL A 77 27.73 -2.96 19.67
C VAL A 77 28.71 -3.23 20.79
N PRO A 78 29.95 -2.71 20.73
CA PRO A 78 30.88 -2.77 21.85
C PRO A 78 30.24 -2.15 23.10
N LEU A 79 30.43 -2.77 24.25
CA LEU A 79 29.80 -2.35 25.49
C LEU A 79 30.86 -1.96 26.52
N ARG A 80 30.74 -0.74 27.06
CA ARG A 80 31.58 -0.29 28.17
C ARG A 80 31.26 -1.10 29.44
N ARG A 81 32.28 -1.37 30.25
CA ARG A 81 32.10 -2.08 31.53
C ARG A 81 31.12 -1.30 32.42
N GLY A 82 30.19 -2.02 33.03
CA GLY A 82 29.25 -1.45 33.99
C GLY A 82 29.14 -2.27 35.26
N ARG A 83 28.28 -1.82 36.17
CA ARG A 83 28.04 -2.46 37.47
C ARG A 83 27.00 -3.57 37.36
N ALA A 84 26.86 -4.37 38.43
CA ALA A 84 25.74 -5.30 38.51
C ALA A 84 24.40 -4.54 38.46
N GLY A 85 23.40 -5.11 37.79
CA GLY A 85 22.09 -4.48 37.62
C GLY A 85 21.39 -4.86 36.33
N SER A 86 20.23 -4.25 36.09
CA SER A 86 19.45 -4.40 34.86
C SER A 86 19.93 -3.44 33.77
N TYR A 87 19.99 -3.94 32.55
CA TYR A 87 20.38 -3.23 31.33
C TYR A 87 19.25 -3.33 30.32
N THR A 88 18.85 -2.19 29.74
CA THR A 88 17.87 -2.12 28.65
C THR A 88 18.60 -1.83 27.35
N VAL A 89 18.53 -2.74 26.40
CA VAL A 89 18.97 -2.52 25.03
C VAL A 89 17.79 -1.94 24.26
N ARG A 90 17.96 -0.73 23.73
CA ARG A 90 17.00 -0.10 22.80
C ARG A 90 17.67 -0.04 21.44
N TRP A 91 17.00 -0.53 20.42
CA TRP A 91 17.50 -0.47 19.06
C TRP A 91 16.49 0.19 18.14
N LYS A 92 17.04 0.77 17.09
CA LYS A 92 16.32 1.23 15.92
C LYS A 92 17.17 0.96 14.70
N MET A 93 16.58 0.31 13.71
CA MET A 93 17.25 -0.09 12.48
C MET A 93 16.37 0.23 11.27
N VAL A 94 17.02 0.26 10.12
CA VAL A 94 16.37 0.35 8.81
C VAL A 94 16.84 -0.86 8.00
N ALA A 95 15.89 -1.63 7.50
CA ALA A 95 16.16 -2.74 6.61
C ALA A 95 16.62 -2.23 5.24
N SER A 96 17.64 -2.86 4.67
CA SER A 96 18.26 -2.40 3.41
C SER A 96 17.38 -2.62 2.19
N ASN A 97 16.57 -3.67 2.20
CA ASN A 97 15.76 -4.08 1.05
C ASN A 97 14.50 -3.21 0.88
N ASP A 98 13.78 -2.96 1.96
CA ASP A 98 12.45 -2.34 1.90
C ASP A 98 12.36 -0.99 2.65
N GLY A 99 13.45 -0.56 3.31
CA GLY A 99 13.51 0.71 4.03
C GLY A 99 12.61 0.79 5.28
N HIS A 100 12.00 -0.32 5.73
CA HIS A 100 11.17 -0.30 6.92
C HIS A 100 11.99 -0.08 8.18
N VAL A 101 11.39 0.68 9.11
CA VAL A 101 11.98 0.96 10.41
C VAL A 101 11.50 -0.07 11.42
N THR A 102 12.44 -0.75 12.04
CA THR A 102 12.17 -1.62 13.18
C THR A 102 12.77 -1.00 14.43
N GLU A 103 11.97 -0.89 15.48
CA GLU A 103 12.43 -0.46 16.79
C GLU A 103 11.95 -1.42 17.86
N GLY A 104 12.72 -1.51 18.94
CA GLY A 104 12.35 -2.35 20.06
C GLY A 104 13.21 -2.11 21.28
N ALA A 105 12.83 -2.78 22.36
CA ALA A 105 13.60 -2.81 23.57
C ALA A 105 13.52 -4.19 24.23
N PHE A 106 14.64 -4.66 24.76
CA PHE A 106 14.74 -5.86 25.58
C PHE A 106 15.69 -5.57 26.75
N SER A 107 15.58 -6.35 27.80
CA SER A 107 16.45 -6.22 28.97
C SER A 107 17.25 -7.48 29.24
N PHE A 108 18.47 -7.32 29.74
CA PHE A 108 19.28 -8.39 30.31
C PHE A 108 19.89 -7.93 31.64
N GLY A 109 20.29 -8.86 32.50
CA GLY A 109 20.80 -8.57 33.83
C GLY A 109 22.26 -8.98 34.00
N VAL A 110 23.06 -8.15 34.66
CA VAL A 110 24.42 -8.51 35.08
C VAL A 110 24.39 -8.81 36.58
N ARG A 111 24.54 -10.08 36.96
CA ARG A 111 24.44 -10.58 38.35
C ARG A 111 23.18 -10.12 39.10
N ALA A 112 22.12 -9.81 38.37
CA ALA A 112 20.85 -9.34 38.88
C ALA A 112 19.75 -9.73 37.88
N LYS A 113 18.51 -9.85 38.36
CA LYS A 113 17.35 -10.10 37.50
C LYS A 113 17.06 -8.86 36.62
N PRO A 114 16.87 -9.00 35.30
CA PRO A 114 16.48 -7.87 34.45
C PRO A 114 15.08 -7.36 34.80
N LEU A 115 14.92 -6.04 34.75
CA LEU A 115 13.64 -5.36 34.82
C LEU A 115 13.02 -5.31 33.41
N PRO A 116 11.68 -5.38 33.29
CA PRO A 116 11.01 -5.16 32.01
C PRO A 116 11.43 -3.82 31.39
N PRO A 117 11.64 -3.74 30.07
CA PRO A 117 11.93 -2.47 29.41
C PRO A 117 10.78 -1.49 29.66
N ALA A 118 11.07 -0.29 30.15
CA ALA A 118 10.07 0.78 30.13
C ALA A 118 9.70 1.08 28.67
N ALA A 119 8.40 1.10 28.36
CA ALA A 119 7.88 1.41 27.03
C ALA A 119 8.58 2.67 26.49
N ALA A 120 9.08 2.61 25.25
CA ALA A 120 9.70 3.76 24.63
C ALA A 120 8.63 4.86 24.48
N SER A 121 8.80 5.97 25.20
CA SER A 121 7.97 7.17 25.03
C SER A 121 8.40 7.92 23.76
N GLY A 122 8.25 7.29 22.61
CA GLY A 122 8.35 7.98 21.33
C GLY A 122 7.09 8.83 21.13
N VAL A 123 7.25 10.11 20.79
CA VAL A 123 6.14 10.90 20.24
C VAL A 123 5.88 10.39 18.83
N GLY A 124 5.19 9.25 18.72
CA GLY A 124 4.73 8.74 17.43
C GLY A 124 3.77 9.76 16.81
N VAL A 125 3.85 9.96 15.50
CA VAL A 125 2.78 10.67 14.79
C VAL A 125 1.53 9.80 14.93
N PRO A 126 0.41 10.30 15.49
CA PRO A 126 -0.77 9.49 15.80
C PRO A 126 -1.61 9.23 14.54
N VAL A 127 -0.98 8.75 13.48
CA VAL A 127 -1.63 8.39 12.21
C VAL A 127 -1.38 6.91 11.97
N ALA A 128 -2.46 6.15 11.82
CA ALA A 128 -2.40 4.72 11.51
C ALA A 128 -1.81 4.51 10.10
N PRO A 129 -0.68 3.80 9.93
CA PRO A 129 -0.11 3.49 8.62
C PRO A 129 -1.11 2.82 7.67
N GLU A 130 -2.01 2.01 8.22
CA GLU A 130 -3.11 1.34 7.51
C GLU A 130 -4.07 2.35 6.88
N LEU A 131 -4.33 3.48 7.55
CA LEU A 131 -5.16 4.55 6.99
C LEU A 131 -4.46 5.19 5.79
N LEU A 132 -3.15 5.45 5.88
CA LEU A 132 -2.40 6.04 4.77
C LEU A 132 -2.35 5.09 3.57
N ALA A 133 -2.09 3.81 3.80
CA ALA A 133 -2.16 2.78 2.76
C ALA A 133 -3.56 2.70 2.13
N TRP A 134 -4.63 2.74 2.94
CA TRP A 134 -6.00 2.73 2.44
C TRP A 134 -6.32 3.94 1.57
N LEU A 135 -5.92 5.14 1.99
CA LEU A 135 -6.11 6.37 1.22
C LEU A 135 -5.30 6.34 -0.08
N GLN A 136 -4.10 5.75 -0.07
CA GLN A 136 -3.30 5.57 -1.28
C GLN A 136 -3.95 4.62 -2.28
N PHE A 137 -4.45 3.46 -1.81
CA PHE A 137 -5.21 2.53 -2.65
C PHE A 137 -6.47 3.19 -3.21
N LEU A 138 -7.23 3.89 -2.36
CA LEU A 138 -8.42 4.62 -2.77
C LEU A 138 -8.10 5.68 -3.83
N GLY A 139 -6.99 6.40 -3.69
CA GLY A 139 -6.56 7.37 -4.68
C GLY A 139 -6.26 6.74 -6.06
N VAL A 140 -5.62 5.57 -6.09
CA VAL A 140 -5.41 4.78 -7.33
C VAL A 140 -6.75 4.29 -7.91
N VAL A 141 -7.69 3.85 -7.07
CA VAL A 141 -9.04 3.46 -7.52
C VAL A 141 -9.77 4.64 -8.16
N LEU A 142 -9.75 5.81 -7.50
CA LEU A 142 -10.45 7.00 -7.96
C LEU A 142 -9.81 7.58 -9.23
N ALA A 143 -8.49 7.73 -9.28
CA ALA A 143 -7.81 8.29 -10.45
C ALA A 143 -7.62 7.25 -11.56
N GLY A 144 -7.01 6.10 -11.27
CA GLY A 144 -6.73 5.07 -12.27
C GLY A 144 -7.99 4.32 -12.72
N GLY A 145 -8.73 3.78 -11.76
CA GLY A 145 -9.91 2.96 -12.03
C GLY A 145 -11.04 3.72 -12.71
N THR A 146 -11.48 4.86 -12.17
CA THR A 146 -12.62 5.60 -12.75
C THR A 146 -12.30 6.28 -14.08
N LEU A 147 -11.07 6.77 -14.29
CA LEU A 147 -10.68 7.37 -15.58
C LEU A 147 -10.49 6.30 -16.66
N THR A 148 -9.98 5.12 -16.30
CA THR A 148 -9.91 3.98 -17.22
C THR A 148 -11.30 3.47 -17.57
N PHE A 149 -12.20 3.39 -16.59
CA PHE A 149 -13.61 3.11 -16.83
C PHE A 149 -14.22 4.14 -17.79
N ARG A 150 -13.93 5.44 -17.63
CA ARG A 150 -14.39 6.45 -18.58
C ARG A 150 -13.88 6.15 -20.00
N ALA A 151 -12.58 5.92 -20.15
CA ALA A 151 -11.95 5.72 -21.44
C ALA A 151 -12.49 4.48 -22.19
N LEU A 152 -12.71 3.37 -21.49
CA LEU A 152 -13.08 2.08 -22.08
C LEU A 152 -14.59 1.80 -22.09
N VAL A 153 -15.32 2.35 -21.12
CA VAL A 153 -16.72 2.03 -20.84
C VAL A 153 -17.62 3.23 -21.11
N SER A 154 -17.56 4.28 -20.29
CA SER A 154 -18.61 5.32 -20.31
C SER A 154 -18.51 6.28 -21.50
N ALA A 155 -17.32 6.72 -21.91
CA ALA A 155 -17.18 7.61 -23.05
C ALA A 155 -17.54 6.90 -24.37
N PRO A 156 -17.12 5.65 -24.63
CA PRO A 156 -17.62 4.90 -25.78
C PRO A 156 -19.15 4.68 -25.74
N ALA A 157 -19.73 4.38 -24.56
CA ALA A 157 -21.17 4.22 -24.41
C ALA A 157 -21.94 5.52 -24.71
N ALA A 158 -21.45 6.66 -24.21
CA ALA A 158 -22.03 7.98 -24.47
C ALA A 158 -22.02 8.32 -25.97
N ARG A 159 -20.92 8.04 -26.68
CA ARG A 159 -20.80 8.27 -28.13
C ARG A 159 -21.83 7.49 -28.94
N VAL A 160 -22.10 6.23 -28.58
CA VAL A 160 -23.13 5.40 -29.23
C VAL A 160 -24.52 6.00 -29.04
N LEU A 161 -24.76 6.68 -27.92
CA LEU A 161 -26.01 7.38 -27.62
C LEU A 161 -26.06 8.82 -28.17
N GLY A 162 -25.07 9.22 -28.97
CA GLY A 162 -25.01 10.57 -29.57
C GLY A 162 -24.55 11.69 -28.61
N ASP A 163 -24.07 11.36 -27.41
CA ASP A 163 -23.47 12.31 -26.48
C ASP A 163 -21.94 12.38 -26.69
N SER A 164 -21.41 13.60 -26.76
CA SER A 164 -19.97 13.82 -26.86
C SER A 164 -19.22 13.49 -25.56
N GLY A 165 -19.92 13.21 -24.47
CA GLY A 165 -19.34 12.99 -23.14
C GLY A 165 -18.83 14.27 -22.50
N ALA A 166 -19.14 15.44 -23.06
CA ALA A 166 -18.66 16.71 -22.52
C ALA A 166 -19.31 17.06 -21.17
N ARG A 167 -20.51 16.53 -20.89
CA ARG A 167 -21.33 16.87 -19.72
C ARG A 167 -20.86 16.25 -18.42
N ASP A 168 -20.36 15.03 -18.46
CA ASP A 168 -19.88 14.29 -17.28
C ASP A 168 -18.35 14.43 -17.07
N ALA A 169 -17.65 15.03 -18.04
CA ALA A 169 -16.21 15.21 -17.98
C ALA A 169 -15.70 16.06 -16.80
N PRO A 170 -16.37 17.16 -16.38
CA PRO A 170 -15.97 17.91 -15.18
C PRO A 170 -15.99 17.04 -13.92
N LEU A 171 -17.00 16.19 -13.77
CA LEU A 171 -17.09 15.26 -12.64
C LEU A 171 -15.96 14.24 -12.67
N ALA A 172 -15.65 13.68 -13.85
CA ALA A 172 -14.52 12.77 -14.02
C ALA A 172 -13.18 13.44 -13.68
N ILE A 173 -12.99 14.70 -14.10
CA ILE A 173 -11.79 15.48 -13.74
C ILE A 173 -11.71 15.66 -12.22
N TRP A 174 -12.79 16.08 -11.56
CA TRP A 174 -12.79 16.29 -10.11
C TRP A 174 -12.58 15.00 -9.31
N VAL A 175 -13.18 13.88 -9.74
CA VAL A 175 -12.93 12.57 -9.13
C VAL A 175 -11.48 12.15 -9.33
N GLY A 176 -10.93 12.36 -10.52
CA GLY A 176 -9.52 12.11 -10.82
C GLY A 176 -8.56 12.98 -10.00
N VAL A 177 -8.87 14.28 -9.85
CA VAL A 177 -8.09 15.21 -9.03
C VAL A 177 -8.15 14.79 -7.56
N ALA A 178 -9.34 14.51 -7.04
CA ALA A 178 -9.49 14.02 -5.67
C ALA A 178 -8.69 12.74 -5.43
N GLY A 179 -8.74 11.77 -6.36
CA GLY A 179 -7.97 10.54 -6.29
C GLY A 179 -6.45 10.77 -6.33
N ALA A 180 -5.97 11.57 -7.29
CA ALA A 180 -4.55 11.88 -7.44
C ALA A 180 -3.99 12.67 -6.26
N THR A 181 -4.73 13.67 -5.78
CA THR A 181 -4.36 14.43 -4.58
C THR A 181 -4.33 13.53 -3.36
N LEU A 182 -5.32 12.64 -3.20
CA LEU A 182 -5.37 11.72 -2.07
C LEU A 182 -4.15 10.78 -2.06
N ALA A 183 -3.85 10.12 -3.19
CA ALA A 183 -2.71 9.20 -3.27
C ALA A 183 -1.37 9.92 -3.12
N LEU A 184 -1.21 11.11 -3.68
CA LEU A 184 -0.01 11.93 -3.53
C LEU A 184 0.25 12.28 -2.06
N HIS A 185 -0.77 12.80 -1.35
CA HIS A 185 -0.60 13.23 0.03
C HIS A 185 -0.47 12.04 0.97
N ALA A 186 -1.35 11.03 0.86
CA ALA A 186 -1.26 9.83 1.68
C ALA A 186 0.10 9.16 1.53
N GLY A 187 0.64 9.13 0.31
CA GLY A 187 1.97 8.61 0.04
C GLY A 187 3.10 9.42 0.63
N LEU A 188 3.07 10.75 0.45
CA LEU A 188 4.05 11.64 1.07
C LEU A 188 4.03 11.52 2.60
N PHE A 189 2.83 11.51 3.21
CA PHE A 189 2.69 11.32 4.64
C PHE A 189 3.17 9.94 5.10
N ALA A 190 2.91 8.87 4.35
CA ALA A 190 3.39 7.52 4.69
C ALA A 190 4.91 7.47 4.71
N PHE A 191 5.57 8.05 3.69
CA PHE A 191 7.02 8.18 3.67
C PHE A 191 7.55 9.00 4.84
N LEU A 192 6.93 10.15 5.15
CA LEU A 192 7.35 11.01 6.25
C LEU A 192 7.16 10.35 7.62
N VAL A 193 6.03 9.67 7.84
CA VAL A 193 5.75 8.92 9.08
C VAL A 193 6.70 7.73 9.21
N GLY A 194 7.01 7.03 8.12
CA GLY A 194 8.01 5.95 8.12
C GLY A 194 9.44 6.46 8.37
N ALA A 195 9.80 7.63 7.85
CA ALA A 195 11.13 8.21 8.01
C ALA A 195 11.33 8.96 9.34
N TYR A 196 10.25 9.50 9.93
CA TYR A 196 10.28 10.32 11.14
C TYR A 196 11.01 9.64 12.33
N PRO A 197 10.79 8.35 12.62
CA PRO A 197 11.46 7.69 13.72
C PRO A 197 13.00 7.63 13.51
N ILE A 198 13.49 7.60 12.26
CA ILE A 198 14.93 7.51 11.92
C ILE A 198 15.63 8.86 12.11
N VAL A 199 15.01 9.94 11.66
CA VAL A 199 15.62 11.28 11.60
C VAL A 199 15.70 11.95 12.99
N GLY A 200 14.95 11.45 13.98
CA GLY A 200 15.10 11.84 15.37
C GLY A 200 14.58 13.26 15.67
N GLY A 201 13.30 13.34 16.07
CA GLY A 201 12.73 14.48 16.78
C GLY A 201 12.37 15.71 15.94
N GLY A 202 11.09 15.99 15.80
CA GLY A 202 10.54 17.27 15.30
C GLY A 202 10.40 17.39 13.77
N LEU A 203 9.27 17.97 13.32
CA LEU A 203 8.96 18.17 11.89
C LEU A 203 10.03 19.00 11.15
N LEU A 204 10.73 19.90 11.86
CA LEU A 204 11.77 20.77 11.31
C LEU A 204 13.07 20.01 10.97
N ASN A 205 13.38 18.91 11.65
CA ASN A 205 14.55 18.08 11.34
C ASN A 205 14.36 17.28 10.05
N VAL A 206 13.12 17.03 9.63
CA VAL A 206 12.76 16.36 8.38
C VAL A 206 13.13 17.22 7.15
N VAL A 207 13.06 18.54 7.27
CA VAL A 207 13.39 19.48 6.19
C VAL A 207 14.92 19.68 6.06
N ASN A 208 15.67 19.40 7.12
CA ASN A 208 17.07 19.85 7.25
C ASN A 208 18.11 18.82 6.75
N THR A 209 17.94 18.29 5.53
CA THR A 209 18.88 17.44 4.76
C THR A 209 19.07 15.97 5.17
N GLN A 210 18.66 15.52 6.35
CA GLN A 210 18.86 14.12 6.77
C GLN A 210 17.97 13.09 6.06
N ILE A 211 16.91 13.51 5.36
CA ILE A 211 16.03 12.62 4.60
C ILE A 211 16.57 12.27 3.20
N ILE A 212 17.53 13.05 2.69
CA ILE A 212 18.07 12.87 1.32
C ILE A 212 18.70 11.48 1.14
N PRO A 213 19.55 10.98 2.06
CA PRO A 213 20.15 9.66 1.88
C PRO A 213 19.12 8.53 2.03
N ILE A 214 18.02 8.72 2.79
CA ILE A 214 16.89 7.76 2.82
C ILE A 214 16.19 7.78 1.46
N ARG A 215 15.86 8.98 0.97
CA ARG A 215 15.12 9.19 -0.27
C ARG A 215 15.84 8.66 -1.51
N VAL A 216 17.17 8.80 -1.57
CA VAL A 216 17.97 8.43 -2.74
C VAL A 216 18.65 7.07 -2.56
N GLY A 217 19.06 6.74 -1.33
CA GLY A 217 19.85 5.54 -1.03
C GLY A 217 19.03 4.30 -0.69
N THR A 218 17.71 4.41 -0.51
CA THR A 218 16.82 3.25 -0.27
C THR A 218 15.85 3.05 -1.41
N HIS A 219 15.51 1.80 -1.68
CA HIS A 219 14.53 1.41 -2.69
C HIS A 219 13.15 2.02 -2.40
N LEU A 220 12.75 2.02 -1.13
CA LEU A 220 11.57 2.69 -0.62
C LEU A 220 11.56 4.18 -1.00
N GLY A 221 12.62 4.91 -0.66
CA GLY A 221 12.76 6.33 -0.97
C GLY A 221 12.70 6.64 -2.47
N GLN A 222 13.31 5.79 -3.30
CA GLN A 222 13.29 5.92 -4.76
C GLN A 222 11.87 5.72 -5.31
N ALA A 223 11.18 4.68 -4.86
CA ALA A 223 9.79 4.40 -5.23
C ALA A 223 8.88 5.59 -4.89
N TRP A 224 8.94 6.09 -3.65
CA TRP A 224 8.15 7.25 -3.21
C TRP A 224 8.45 8.51 -4.02
N THR A 225 9.71 8.76 -4.33
CA THR A 225 10.13 9.92 -5.14
C THR A 225 9.54 9.84 -6.53
N LEU A 226 9.67 8.68 -7.20
CA LEU A 226 9.12 8.48 -8.54
C LEU A 226 7.60 8.63 -8.55
N MET A 227 6.90 8.01 -7.60
CA MET A 227 5.45 8.12 -7.47
C MET A 227 5.00 9.56 -7.24
N THR A 228 5.73 10.33 -6.42
CA THR A 228 5.43 11.75 -6.15
C THR A 228 5.41 12.56 -7.45
N PHE A 229 6.49 12.48 -8.24
CA PHE A 229 6.55 13.20 -9.51
C PHE A 229 5.55 12.68 -10.54
N ALA A 230 5.29 11.37 -10.55
CA ALA A 230 4.30 10.77 -11.44
C ALA A 230 2.87 11.26 -11.11
N TRP A 231 2.50 11.38 -9.83
CA TRP A 231 1.21 11.97 -9.42
C TRP A 231 1.09 13.45 -9.79
N LEU A 232 2.17 14.23 -9.68
CA LEU A 232 2.18 15.60 -10.20
C LEU A 232 1.96 15.63 -11.72
N GLY A 233 2.54 14.67 -12.45
CA GLY A 233 2.26 14.46 -13.88
C GLY A 233 0.80 14.14 -14.16
N VAL A 234 0.17 13.28 -13.36
CA VAL A 234 -1.28 12.99 -13.45
C VAL A 234 -2.12 14.25 -13.22
N LEU A 235 -1.79 15.05 -12.20
CA LEU A 235 -2.46 16.32 -11.95
C LEU A 235 -2.31 17.30 -13.12
N ALA A 236 -1.12 17.38 -13.72
CA ALA A 236 -0.89 18.19 -14.92
C ALA A 236 -1.72 17.72 -16.13
N LEU A 237 -1.87 16.40 -16.32
CA LEU A 237 -2.75 15.83 -17.36
C LEU A 237 -4.22 16.20 -17.11
N LEU A 238 -4.67 16.17 -15.85
CA LEU A 238 -6.04 16.55 -15.46
C LEU A 238 -6.31 18.05 -15.66
N VAL A 239 -5.35 18.92 -15.31
CA VAL A 239 -5.40 20.35 -15.64
C VAL A 239 -5.45 20.54 -17.15
N GLY A 240 -4.61 19.82 -17.90
CA GLY A 240 -4.63 19.80 -19.37
C GLY A 240 -6.00 19.43 -19.94
N ALA A 241 -6.64 18.40 -19.38
CA ALA A 241 -7.96 17.93 -19.78
C ALA A 241 -9.07 18.98 -19.50
N TRP A 242 -8.88 19.80 -18.46
CA TRP A 242 -9.75 20.94 -18.15
C TRP A 242 -9.60 22.07 -19.18
N VAL A 243 -8.36 22.50 -19.45
CA VAL A 243 -8.08 23.67 -20.30
C VAL A 243 -8.10 23.39 -21.80
N ALA A 244 -7.93 22.13 -22.24
CA ALA A 244 -7.91 21.74 -23.65
C ALA A 244 -9.05 20.77 -24.01
N PRO A 245 -10.31 21.24 -24.20
CA PRO A 245 -11.47 20.39 -24.47
C PRO A 245 -11.29 19.44 -25.66
N ARG A 246 -10.56 19.86 -26.71
CA ARG A 246 -10.28 19.04 -27.90
C ARG A 246 -9.42 17.81 -27.63
N LYS A 247 -8.57 17.86 -26.59
CA LYS A 247 -7.65 16.75 -26.21
C LYS A 247 -8.12 16.02 -24.94
N ARG A 248 -9.27 16.40 -24.39
CA ARG A 248 -9.74 15.99 -23.06
C ARG A 248 -9.76 14.47 -22.88
N GLU A 249 -10.43 13.73 -23.75
CA GLU A 249 -10.57 12.27 -23.58
C GLU A 249 -9.23 11.54 -23.64
N VAL A 250 -8.30 12.00 -24.48
CA VAL A 250 -6.94 11.44 -24.55
C VAL A 250 -6.18 11.73 -23.26
N LEU A 251 -6.26 12.97 -22.75
CA LEU A 251 -5.57 13.36 -21.52
C LEU A 251 -6.13 12.63 -20.28
N LEU A 252 -7.46 12.43 -20.21
CA LEU A 252 -8.09 11.64 -19.16
C LEU A 252 -7.70 10.17 -19.23
N ALA A 253 -7.66 9.58 -20.44
CA ALA A 253 -7.19 8.22 -20.63
C ALA A 253 -5.71 8.06 -20.23
N SER A 254 -4.85 8.99 -20.64
CA SER A 254 -3.44 9.01 -20.24
C SER A 254 -3.27 9.17 -18.72
N ALA A 255 -4.09 10.00 -18.08
CA ALA A 255 -4.08 10.16 -16.62
C ALA A 255 -4.50 8.88 -15.90
N GLY A 256 -5.52 8.17 -16.42
CA GLY A 256 -5.93 6.86 -15.90
C GLY A 256 -4.83 5.81 -16.03
N ILE A 257 -4.22 5.68 -17.22
CA ILE A 257 -3.11 4.74 -17.48
C ILE A 257 -1.91 5.06 -16.59
N ALA A 258 -1.52 6.34 -16.50
CA ALA A 258 -0.43 6.77 -15.64
C ALA A 258 -0.71 6.44 -14.17
N SER A 259 -1.93 6.68 -13.69
CA SER A 259 -2.32 6.35 -12.31
C SER A 259 -2.25 4.86 -12.01
N LEU A 260 -2.64 3.99 -12.97
CA LEU A 260 -2.48 2.54 -12.82
C LEU A 260 -0.99 2.14 -12.85
N GLY A 261 -0.18 2.76 -13.70
CA GLY A 261 1.28 2.53 -13.75
C GLY A 261 1.99 2.94 -12.45
N ILE A 262 1.54 3.99 -11.78
CA ILE A 262 2.06 4.42 -10.47
C ILE A 262 1.87 3.34 -9.41
N ALA A 263 0.84 2.49 -9.52
CA ALA A 263 0.64 1.37 -8.59
C ALA A 263 1.83 0.38 -8.58
N PHE A 264 2.64 0.34 -9.64
CA PHE A 264 3.90 -0.42 -9.64
C PHE A 264 4.85 0.07 -8.55
N GLY A 265 4.94 1.39 -8.33
CA GLY A 265 5.78 1.96 -7.27
C GLY A 265 5.32 1.55 -5.87
N ILE A 266 4.02 1.28 -5.69
CA ILE A 266 3.47 0.76 -4.43
C ILE A 266 3.93 -0.68 -4.23
N SER A 267 3.83 -1.53 -5.26
CA SER A 267 4.31 -2.91 -5.22
C SER A 267 5.84 -3.00 -5.09
N TRP A 268 6.56 -2.04 -5.64
CA TRP A 268 8.01 -1.96 -5.57
C TRP A 268 8.50 -1.53 -4.18
N ALA A 269 7.68 -0.74 -3.48
CA ALA A 269 7.87 -0.35 -2.09
C ALA A 269 7.37 -1.40 -1.08
N SER A 270 6.72 -2.48 -1.52
CA SER A 270 6.06 -3.46 -0.65
C SER A 270 6.82 -4.78 -0.50
N HIS A 271 6.39 -5.61 0.46
CA HIS A 271 7.03 -6.87 0.83
C HIS A 271 7.22 -7.89 -0.31
N PRO A 272 6.27 -8.06 -1.26
CA PRO A 272 6.45 -8.93 -2.42
C PRO A 272 7.66 -8.61 -3.30
N ALA A 273 8.17 -7.38 -3.31
CA ALA A 273 9.32 -6.99 -4.13
C ALA A 273 10.59 -7.78 -3.79
N SER A 274 10.79 -8.14 -2.52
CA SER A 274 11.97 -8.88 -2.06
C SER A 274 11.85 -10.40 -2.25
N ARG A 275 10.69 -10.90 -2.68
CA ARG A 275 10.39 -12.33 -2.93
C ARG A 275 10.62 -12.76 -4.38
N GLY A 276 11.08 -11.83 -5.23
CA GLY A 276 11.43 -12.04 -6.63
C GLY A 276 10.42 -11.45 -7.61
N THR A 277 10.82 -11.35 -8.88
CA THR A 277 10.06 -10.66 -9.94
C THR A 277 8.63 -11.15 -10.09
N LEU A 278 8.38 -12.46 -9.96
CA LEU A 278 7.02 -13.00 -10.11
C LEU A 278 6.08 -12.54 -8.98
N ALA A 279 6.58 -12.41 -7.74
CA ALA A 279 5.80 -11.90 -6.62
C ALA A 279 5.50 -10.41 -6.77
N LEU A 280 6.49 -9.62 -7.19
CA LEU A 280 6.31 -8.22 -7.54
C LEU A 280 5.24 -8.03 -8.64
N MET A 281 5.33 -8.81 -9.73
CA MET A 281 4.38 -8.70 -10.84
C MET A 281 2.98 -9.20 -10.46
N ALA A 282 2.87 -10.23 -9.61
CA ALA A 282 1.60 -10.67 -9.07
C ALA A 282 0.97 -9.59 -8.20
N ASP A 283 1.72 -8.95 -7.30
CA ASP A 283 1.22 -7.85 -6.46
C ASP A 283 0.76 -6.67 -7.31
N TYR A 284 1.56 -6.26 -8.29
CA TYR A 284 1.19 -5.19 -9.22
C TYR A 284 -0.08 -5.54 -10.02
N ALA A 285 -0.16 -6.76 -10.55
CA ALA A 285 -1.35 -7.24 -11.25
C ALA A 285 -2.58 -7.28 -10.34
N HIS A 286 -2.43 -7.67 -9.06
CA HIS A 286 -3.48 -7.65 -8.06
C HIS A 286 -3.97 -6.21 -7.82
N LEU A 287 -3.08 -5.25 -7.62
CA LEU A 287 -3.44 -3.83 -7.41
C LEU A 287 -4.15 -3.23 -8.63
N VAL A 288 -3.63 -3.44 -9.83
CA VAL A 288 -4.26 -2.92 -11.07
C VAL A 288 -5.62 -3.55 -11.29
N ALA A 289 -5.75 -4.87 -11.14
CA ALA A 289 -7.02 -5.57 -11.28
C ALA A 289 -8.05 -5.10 -10.26
N GLY A 290 -7.63 -4.91 -9.01
CA GLY A 290 -8.46 -4.33 -7.96
C GLY A 290 -8.92 -2.91 -8.31
N ALA A 291 -8.00 -2.06 -8.78
CA ALA A 291 -8.32 -0.68 -9.17
C ALA A 291 -9.31 -0.61 -10.33
N LEU A 292 -9.18 -1.47 -11.34
CA LEU A 292 -10.11 -1.54 -12.47
C LEU A 292 -11.50 -2.00 -12.03
N TRP A 293 -11.59 -3.04 -11.20
CA TRP A 293 -12.87 -3.55 -10.72
C TRP A 293 -13.55 -2.57 -9.76
N VAL A 294 -12.87 -2.16 -8.68
CA VAL A 294 -13.43 -1.25 -7.69
C VAL A 294 -13.73 0.12 -8.30
N GLY A 295 -12.82 0.65 -9.13
CA GLY A 295 -13.00 1.94 -9.76
C GLY A 295 -14.16 1.95 -10.75
N GLY A 296 -14.40 0.85 -11.46
CA GLY A 296 -15.55 0.72 -12.33
C GLY A 296 -16.88 0.63 -11.58
N VAL A 297 -16.94 -0.10 -10.45
CA VAL A 297 -18.12 -0.14 -9.58
C VAL A 297 -18.40 1.23 -8.96
N VAL A 298 -17.36 1.94 -8.49
CA VAL A 298 -17.48 3.32 -7.98
C VAL A 298 -17.96 4.27 -9.09
N ALA A 299 -17.42 4.17 -10.31
CA ALA A 299 -17.86 4.99 -11.44
C ALA A 299 -19.32 4.72 -11.81
N LEU A 300 -19.76 3.46 -11.80
CA LEU A 300 -21.16 3.09 -11.98
C LEU A 300 -22.05 3.67 -10.86
N ALA A 301 -21.60 3.63 -9.61
CA ALA A 301 -22.33 4.20 -8.47
C ALA A 301 -22.50 5.73 -8.60
N ILE A 302 -21.44 6.43 -9.02
CA ILE A 302 -21.47 7.86 -9.31
C ILE A 302 -22.44 8.14 -10.46
N LEU A 303 -22.37 7.37 -11.55
CA LEU A 303 -23.27 7.52 -12.69
C LEU A 303 -24.75 7.29 -12.29
N ALA A 304 -25.02 6.30 -11.46
CA ALA A 304 -26.34 5.98 -10.93
C ALA A 304 -26.87 6.97 -9.88
N GLY A 305 -25.99 7.69 -9.17
CA GLY A 305 -26.35 8.57 -8.07
C GLY A 305 -26.28 10.08 -8.36
N VAL A 306 -25.37 10.53 -9.22
CA VAL A 306 -24.94 11.94 -9.31
C VAL A 306 -25.27 12.62 -10.65
N VAL A 307 -25.42 11.88 -11.75
CA VAL A 307 -25.70 12.48 -13.07
C VAL A 307 -27.15 12.97 -13.15
N ARG A 308 -27.35 14.21 -12.72
CA ARG A 308 -28.62 14.97 -12.76
C ARG A 308 -28.99 15.62 -14.11
N PRO A 309 -28.08 15.93 -15.07
CA PRO A 309 -28.46 16.73 -16.25
C PRO A 309 -29.04 15.91 -17.40
N LEU A 310 -29.05 14.58 -17.33
CA LEU A 310 -29.68 13.73 -18.34
C LEU A 310 -31.17 13.56 -18.05
N SER A 311 -31.98 13.53 -19.12
CA SER A 311 -33.35 13.02 -19.02
C SER A 311 -33.32 11.61 -18.43
N ARG A 312 -34.37 11.24 -17.70
CA ARG A 312 -34.44 9.94 -17.01
C ARG A 312 -34.15 8.77 -17.96
N SER A 313 -34.67 8.84 -19.19
CA SER A 313 -34.46 7.85 -20.25
C SER A 313 -33.02 7.80 -20.76
N ALA A 314 -32.38 8.94 -21.04
CA ALA A 314 -31.00 8.98 -21.51
C ALA A 314 -30.01 8.47 -20.44
N ARG A 315 -30.27 8.78 -19.17
CA ARG A 315 -29.47 8.25 -18.04
C ARG A 315 -29.60 6.74 -17.90
N GLU A 316 -30.82 6.21 -17.99
CA GLU A 316 -31.07 4.77 -17.91
C GLU A 316 -30.40 4.02 -19.08
N ALA A 317 -30.47 4.57 -20.30
CA ALA A 317 -29.78 4.01 -21.46
C ALA A 317 -28.25 3.99 -21.28
N LEU A 318 -27.65 5.08 -20.79
CA LEU A 318 -26.21 5.15 -20.55
C LEU A 318 -25.76 4.17 -19.46
N ILE A 319 -26.48 4.09 -18.34
CA ILE A 319 -26.14 3.14 -17.26
C ILE A 319 -26.24 1.70 -17.75
N ARG A 320 -27.29 1.36 -18.50
CA ARG A 320 -27.45 0.02 -19.11
C ARG A 320 -26.28 -0.31 -20.03
N ALA A 321 -25.91 0.61 -20.93
CA ALA A 321 -24.77 0.42 -21.83
C ALA A 321 -23.45 0.25 -21.06
N CYS A 322 -23.25 1.04 -20.00
CA CYS A 322 -22.07 0.95 -19.13
C CYS A 322 -22.02 -0.40 -18.38
N LEU A 323 -23.13 -0.89 -17.83
CA LEU A 323 -23.18 -2.17 -17.11
C LEU A 323 -22.75 -3.34 -18.01
N LEU A 324 -23.28 -3.39 -19.24
CA LEU A 324 -22.95 -4.44 -20.21
C LEU A 324 -21.48 -4.38 -20.62
N ARG A 325 -20.97 -3.18 -20.92
CA ARG A 325 -19.57 -2.99 -21.33
C ARG A 325 -18.59 -3.22 -20.18
N PHE A 326 -18.96 -2.83 -18.96
CA PHE A 326 -18.11 -3.00 -17.78
C PHE A 326 -17.87 -4.47 -17.46
N SER A 327 -18.84 -5.35 -17.74
CA SER A 327 -18.71 -6.79 -17.52
C SER A 327 -17.49 -7.40 -18.24
N ASN A 328 -17.16 -6.89 -19.43
CA ASN A 328 -15.99 -7.32 -20.21
C ASN A 328 -14.65 -6.89 -19.59
N LEU A 329 -14.66 -5.92 -18.68
CA LEU A 329 -13.50 -5.49 -17.91
C LEU A 329 -13.50 -6.15 -16.53
N ALA A 330 -14.64 -6.15 -15.85
CA ALA A 330 -14.80 -6.63 -14.48
C ALA A 330 -14.47 -8.11 -14.33
N VAL A 331 -14.96 -8.98 -15.23
CA VAL A 331 -14.73 -10.43 -15.11
C VAL A 331 -13.25 -10.79 -15.24
N PRO A 332 -12.51 -10.34 -16.28
CA PRO A 332 -11.06 -10.55 -16.34
C PRO A 332 -10.31 -9.94 -15.15
N SER A 333 -10.68 -8.73 -14.71
CA SER A 333 -10.07 -8.10 -13.53
C SER A 333 -10.26 -8.94 -12.27
N VAL A 334 -11.47 -9.43 -11.99
CA VAL A 334 -11.74 -10.29 -10.82
C VAL A 334 -10.94 -11.59 -10.88
N LEU A 335 -10.80 -12.19 -12.07
CA LEU A 335 -10.00 -13.40 -12.25
C LEU A 335 -8.51 -13.15 -11.98
N VAL A 336 -7.93 -12.10 -12.57
CA VAL A 336 -6.53 -11.72 -12.32
C VAL A 336 -6.30 -11.40 -10.85
N LEU A 337 -7.20 -10.64 -10.24
CA LEU A 337 -7.18 -10.29 -8.83
C LEU A 337 -7.16 -11.55 -7.94
N ALA A 338 -8.05 -12.51 -8.21
CA ALA A 338 -8.14 -13.76 -7.45
C ALA A 338 -6.90 -14.64 -7.63
N LEU A 339 -6.40 -14.82 -8.85
CA LEU A 339 -5.24 -15.64 -9.14
C LEU A 339 -3.96 -15.05 -8.53
N ALA A 340 -3.73 -13.75 -8.74
CA ALA A 340 -2.58 -13.05 -8.18
C ALA A 340 -2.63 -13.02 -6.64
N GLY A 341 -3.80 -12.76 -6.06
CA GLY A 341 -3.99 -12.74 -4.61
C GLY A 341 -3.78 -14.12 -3.98
N SER A 342 -4.25 -15.18 -4.63
CA SER A 342 -4.03 -16.56 -4.17
C SER A 342 -2.56 -16.94 -4.23
N TYR A 343 -1.86 -16.56 -5.31
CA TYR A 343 -0.43 -16.77 -5.43
C TYR A 343 0.34 -16.07 -4.31
N ILE A 344 0.05 -14.80 -4.03
CA ILE A 344 0.68 -14.05 -2.93
C ILE A 344 0.37 -14.71 -1.58
N ALA A 345 -0.88 -15.07 -1.32
CA ALA A 345 -1.28 -15.72 -0.08
C ALA A 345 -0.53 -17.04 0.20
N VAL A 346 -0.36 -17.89 -0.83
CA VAL A 346 0.40 -19.15 -0.71
C VAL A 346 1.87 -18.90 -0.44
N ARG A 347 2.42 -17.77 -0.90
CA ARG A 347 3.83 -17.40 -0.69
C ARG A 347 4.08 -16.78 0.68
N GLU A 348 3.09 -16.12 1.27
CA GLU A 348 3.22 -15.43 2.56
C GLU A 348 2.80 -16.31 3.75
N LEU A 349 2.00 -17.36 3.56
CA LEU A 349 1.61 -18.26 4.64
C LEU A 349 2.53 -19.49 4.69
N PRO A 350 3.16 -19.80 5.84
CA PRO A 350 4.04 -20.96 5.98
C PRO A 350 3.26 -22.28 6.00
N ALA A 351 2.02 -22.26 6.50
CA ALA A 351 1.12 -23.41 6.55
C ALA A 351 -0.36 -22.97 6.50
N PRO A 352 -1.30 -23.83 6.04
CA PRO A 352 -2.73 -23.51 6.03
C PRO A 352 -3.31 -23.17 7.41
N SER A 353 -2.77 -23.75 8.48
CA SER A 353 -3.19 -23.46 9.86
C SER A 353 -2.94 -22.00 10.25
N ALA A 354 -1.95 -21.34 9.65
CA ALA A 354 -1.64 -19.93 9.90
C ALA A 354 -2.80 -18.98 9.56
N LEU A 355 -3.75 -19.40 8.71
CA LEU A 355 -4.99 -18.67 8.44
C LEU A 355 -5.84 -18.43 9.69
N LEU A 356 -5.79 -19.35 10.65
CA LEU A 356 -6.63 -19.31 11.86
C LEU A 356 -5.84 -18.97 13.13
N THR A 357 -4.52 -19.14 13.11
CA THR A 357 -3.67 -18.95 14.29
C THR A 357 -2.88 -17.64 14.30
N SER A 358 -2.85 -16.88 13.20
CA SER A 358 -2.13 -15.62 13.09
C SER A 358 -3.05 -14.44 12.79
N GLY A 359 -2.73 -13.24 13.30
CA GLY A 359 -3.48 -12.02 13.01
C GLY A 359 -3.51 -11.66 11.52
N TYR A 360 -2.39 -11.89 10.82
CA TYR A 360 -2.29 -11.76 9.37
C TYR A 360 -3.26 -12.73 8.66
N GLY A 361 -3.23 -14.01 9.03
CA GLY A 361 -4.10 -15.04 8.46
C GLY A 361 -5.58 -14.78 8.67
N ILE A 362 -5.96 -14.33 9.88
CA ILE A 362 -7.36 -13.96 10.19
C ILE A 362 -7.81 -12.77 9.34
N THR A 363 -6.95 -11.76 9.15
CA THR A 363 -7.25 -10.59 8.30
C THR A 363 -7.38 -10.99 6.84
N LEU A 364 -6.52 -11.90 6.35
CA LEU A 364 -6.60 -12.46 5.01
C LEU A 364 -7.89 -13.26 4.81
N LEU A 365 -8.29 -14.08 5.80
CA LEU A 365 -9.55 -14.82 5.77
C LEU A 365 -10.75 -13.86 5.72
N ALA A 366 -10.75 -12.80 6.55
CA ALA A 366 -11.77 -11.77 6.50
C ALA A 366 -11.84 -11.10 5.12
N LYS A 367 -10.68 -10.74 4.52
CA LYS A 367 -10.59 -10.18 3.17
C LYS A 367 -11.15 -11.14 2.13
N ALA A 368 -10.85 -12.44 2.24
CA ALA A 368 -11.35 -13.48 1.34
C ALA A 368 -12.89 -13.61 1.44
N ILE A 369 -13.46 -13.61 2.65
CA ILE A 369 -14.92 -13.66 2.86
C ILE A 369 -15.60 -12.43 2.22
N VAL A 370 -15.08 -11.23 2.48
CA VAL A 370 -15.61 -9.99 1.89
C VAL A 370 -15.49 -10.02 0.37
N PHE A 371 -14.36 -10.49 -0.17
CA PHE A 371 -14.14 -10.66 -1.60
C PHE A 371 -15.16 -11.63 -2.21
N THR A 372 -15.38 -12.80 -1.62
CA THR A 372 -16.38 -13.76 -2.09
C THR A 372 -17.80 -13.17 -2.05
N GLY A 373 -18.13 -12.40 -1.01
CA GLY A 373 -19.39 -11.67 -0.92
C GLY A 373 -19.56 -10.64 -2.05
N ALA A 374 -18.52 -9.87 -2.35
CA ALA A 374 -18.52 -8.91 -3.46
C ALA A 374 -18.65 -9.61 -4.83
N VAL A 375 -17.93 -10.72 -5.06
CA VAL A 375 -18.05 -11.53 -6.29
C VAL A 375 -19.45 -12.12 -6.43
N ALA A 376 -20.04 -12.63 -5.35
CA ALA A 376 -21.41 -13.14 -5.35
C ALA A 376 -22.43 -12.05 -5.70
N LEU A 377 -22.25 -10.84 -5.18
CA LEU A 377 -23.09 -9.69 -5.49
C LEU A 377 -22.95 -9.23 -6.95
N GLY A 378 -21.73 -9.18 -7.48
CA GLY A 378 -21.48 -8.92 -8.90
C GLY A 378 -22.07 -10.00 -9.80
N GLY A 379 -21.98 -11.27 -9.40
CA GLY A 379 -22.63 -12.40 -10.08
C GLY A 379 -24.16 -12.29 -10.06
N TYR A 380 -24.75 -11.87 -8.94
CA TYR A 380 -26.17 -11.55 -8.84
C TYR A 380 -26.56 -10.40 -9.77
N HIS A 381 -25.73 -9.35 -9.86
CA HIS A 381 -25.98 -8.26 -10.82
C HIS A 381 -25.99 -8.78 -12.25
N GLN A 382 -24.99 -9.57 -12.64
CA GLN A 382 -24.89 -10.09 -14.00
C GLN A 382 -26.03 -11.02 -14.38
N ARG A 383 -26.43 -11.93 -13.47
CA ARG A 383 -27.42 -12.97 -13.77
C ARG A 383 -28.86 -12.53 -13.56
N SER A 384 -29.11 -11.63 -12.61
CA SER A 384 -30.49 -11.30 -12.18
C SER A 384 -30.84 -9.83 -12.40
N VAL A 385 -29.90 -8.91 -12.24
CA VAL A 385 -30.20 -7.47 -12.30
C VAL A 385 -30.10 -6.94 -13.72
N VAL A 386 -29.03 -7.30 -14.44
CA VAL A 386 -28.84 -6.88 -15.83
C VAL A 386 -30.03 -7.31 -16.69
N PRO A 387 -30.47 -8.58 -16.72
CA PRO A 387 -31.63 -8.97 -17.54
C PRO A 387 -32.93 -8.22 -17.18
N ARG A 388 -33.14 -7.87 -15.91
CA ARG A 388 -34.30 -7.08 -15.48
C ARG A 388 -34.22 -5.64 -15.97
N ILE A 389 -33.05 -5.01 -15.92
CA ILE A 389 -32.82 -3.70 -16.53
C ILE A 389 -33.03 -3.77 -18.04
N GLU A 390 -32.61 -4.88 -18.66
CA GLU A 390 -32.83 -5.10 -20.08
C GLU A 390 -34.30 -5.17 -20.46
N ALA A 391 -35.11 -5.77 -19.58
CA ALA A 391 -36.57 -5.83 -19.66
C ALA A 391 -37.27 -4.53 -19.22
N GLY A 392 -36.54 -3.44 -18.93
CA GLY A 392 -37.11 -2.12 -18.61
C GLY A 392 -37.30 -1.82 -17.12
N ALA A 393 -36.71 -2.61 -16.22
CA ALA A 393 -36.76 -2.30 -14.78
C ALA A 393 -36.04 -0.96 -14.46
N PRO A 394 -36.56 -0.15 -13.52
CA PRO A 394 -35.94 1.13 -13.18
C PRO A 394 -34.54 0.95 -12.60
N VAL A 395 -33.57 1.74 -13.07
CA VAL A 395 -32.19 1.75 -12.55
C VAL A 395 -32.12 2.20 -11.07
N ALA A 396 -33.15 2.89 -10.57
CA ALA A 396 -33.25 3.20 -9.14
C ALA A 396 -33.22 1.94 -8.25
N SER A 397 -33.68 0.79 -8.77
CA SER A 397 -33.72 -0.49 -8.05
C SER A 397 -32.34 -1.01 -7.67
N ILE A 398 -31.28 -0.63 -8.39
CA ILE A 398 -29.92 -1.16 -8.18
C ILE A 398 -29.07 -0.28 -7.26
N ARG A 399 -29.53 0.93 -6.91
CA ARG A 399 -28.73 1.87 -6.10
C ARG A 399 -28.34 1.29 -4.75
N ARG A 400 -29.25 0.57 -4.09
CA ARG A 400 -28.99 -0.06 -2.79
C ARG A 400 -27.97 -1.19 -2.90
N THR A 401 -28.14 -2.07 -3.89
CA THR A 401 -27.23 -3.20 -4.10
C THR A 401 -25.86 -2.73 -4.58
N LEU A 402 -25.79 -1.66 -5.37
CA LEU A 402 -24.54 -1.05 -5.81
C LEU A 402 -23.82 -0.32 -4.66
N ALA A 403 -24.56 0.36 -3.78
CA ALA A 403 -23.99 0.94 -2.56
C ALA A 403 -23.43 -0.14 -1.62
N LEU A 404 -24.13 -1.28 -1.48
CA LEU A 404 -23.63 -2.43 -0.73
C LEU A 404 -22.34 -2.99 -1.35
N GLU A 405 -22.29 -3.11 -2.69
CA GLU A 405 -21.09 -3.58 -3.40
C GLU A 405 -19.91 -2.63 -3.18
N VAL A 406 -20.12 -1.31 -3.32
CA VAL A 406 -19.09 -0.30 -3.00
C VAL A 406 -18.64 -0.46 -1.55
N GLY A 407 -19.56 -0.63 -0.60
CA GLY A 407 -19.23 -0.82 0.82
C GLY A 407 -18.35 -2.05 1.07
N LEU A 408 -18.68 -3.20 0.45
CA LEU A 408 -17.88 -4.42 0.53
C LEU A 408 -16.49 -4.22 -0.09
N LEU A 409 -16.39 -3.55 -1.23
CA LEU A 409 -15.12 -3.30 -1.90
C LEU A 409 -14.25 -2.31 -1.11
N LEU A 410 -14.83 -1.27 -0.51
CA LEU A 410 -14.10 -0.35 0.37
C LEU A 410 -13.59 -1.05 1.64
N LEU A 411 -14.38 -1.98 2.20
CA LEU A 411 -13.95 -2.83 3.31
C LEU A 411 -12.82 -3.78 2.87
N ALA A 412 -12.91 -4.39 1.69
CA ALA A 412 -11.84 -5.23 1.14
C ALA A 412 -10.54 -4.43 0.94
N LEU A 413 -10.63 -3.17 0.51
CA LEU A 413 -9.49 -2.25 0.43
C LEU A 413 -8.91 -1.95 1.82
N ALA A 414 -9.74 -1.74 2.84
CA ALA A 414 -9.27 -1.49 4.21
C ALA A 414 -8.51 -2.69 4.77
N LEU A 415 -9.05 -3.90 4.59
CA LEU A 415 -8.39 -5.15 4.99
C LEU A 415 -7.09 -5.37 4.19
N ALA A 416 -7.05 -5.00 2.90
CA ALA A 416 -5.83 -5.04 2.12
C ALA A 416 -4.76 -4.06 2.64
N ALA A 417 -5.18 -2.87 3.07
CA ALA A 417 -4.28 -1.87 3.66
C ALA A 417 -3.73 -2.34 5.02
N THR A 418 -4.54 -3.00 5.83
CA THR A 418 -4.06 -3.65 7.06
C THR A 418 -3.03 -4.74 6.74
N LEU A 419 -3.32 -5.62 5.78
CA LEU A 419 -2.39 -6.68 5.38
C LEU A 419 -1.06 -6.14 4.85
N SER A 420 -1.08 -5.03 4.09
CA SER A 420 0.15 -4.43 3.55
C SER A 420 1.02 -3.78 4.62
N GLN A 421 0.52 -3.57 5.83
CA GLN A 421 1.26 -2.97 6.96
C GLN A 421 1.55 -3.98 8.07
N SER A 422 1.07 -5.22 7.94
CA SER A 422 1.28 -6.30 8.89
C SER A 422 2.33 -7.30 8.38
N ALA A 423 3.23 -7.70 9.27
CA ALA A 423 4.20 -8.76 8.97
C ALA A 423 3.49 -10.12 8.78
N PRO A 424 3.81 -10.88 7.71
CA PRO A 424 3.35 -12.25 7.54
C PRO A 424 3.84 -13.18 8.67
N PRO A 425 3.09 -14.25 8.99
CA PRO A 425 3.52 -15.24 9.97
C PRO A 425 4.71 -16.05 9.43
N ARG A 426 5.61 -16.48 10.33
CA ARG A 426 6.75 -17.36 10.01
C ARG A 426 6.51 -18.78 10.48
#